data_AF-A0A101HHC8-F1
#
_entry.id   AF-A0A101HHC8-F1
#
_cell.length_a   1.000
_cell.length_b   1.000
_cell.length_c   1.000
_cell.angle_alpha   90.00
_cell.angle_beta   90.00
_cell.angle_gamma   90.00
#
_symmetry.space_group_name_H-M   'P 1'
#
loop_
_entity.id
_entity.type
_entity.pdbx_description
1 polymer ?
#
loop_
_entity_poly.entity_id
_entity_poly.type
_entity_poly.pdbx_seq_one_letter_code
_entity_poly.pdbx_strand_id
1 'polypeptide(L)'
;LDNLFKMRAVFDKEKADHLSREDAALIEEIADHISAIKTNVDDMVDARKAANKLEDAREKAVAYHDTVCSYFDIIRYHVDKLELIVDNQMWTLPKYRELLFIS
;
A
#
# COMPACT_ATOMS: atom_id res chain seq x y z
N LEU A 1 -3.17 16.81 -3.44
CA LEU A 1 -2.57 17.91 -2.64
C LEU A 1 -2.78 19.28 -3.27
N ASP A 2 -2.33 19.52 -4.51
CA ASP A 2 -2.47 20.84 -5.18
C ASP A 2 -3.93 21.32 -5.32
N ASN A 3 -4.87 20.41 -5.64
CA ASN A 3 -6.31 20.75 -5.71
C ASN A 3 -6.91 21.21 -4.36
N LEU A 4 -6.55 20.56 -3.26
CA LEU A 4 -6.96 20.95 -1.90
C LEU A 4 -6.47 22.35 -1.54
N PHE A 5 -5.21 22.66 -1.85
CA PHE A 5 -4.65 23.99 -1.64
C PHE A 5 -5.35 25.05 -2.49
N LYS A 6 -5.62 24.76 -3.77
CA LYS A 6 -6.34 25.66 -4.68
C LYS A 6 -7.78 25.90 -4.24
N MET A 7 -8.50 24.88 -3.76
CA MET A 7 -9.86 25.04 -3.25
C MET A 7 -9.92 25.95 -2.02
N ARG A 8 -8.98 25.82 -1.08
CA ARG A 8 -8.87 26.70 0.09
C ARG A 8 -8.45 28.13 -0.26
N ALA A 9 -7.77 28.34 -1.39
CA ALA A 9 -7.38 29.67 -1.86
C ALA A 9 -8.50 30.40 -2.61
N VAL A 10 -9.48 29.67 -3.17
CA VAL A 10 -10.52 30.24 -4.06
C VAL A 10 -11.89 30.38 -3.37
N PHE A 11 -12.22 29.52 -2.39
CA PHE A 11 -13.53 29.52 -1.73
C PHE A 11 -13.44 29.89 -0.24
N ASP A 12 -14.54 30.40 0.30
CA ASP A 12 -14.68 30.62 1.74
C ASP A 12 -14.46 29.32 2.51
N LYS A 13 -13.90 29.43 3.72
CA LYS A 13 -13.43 28.29 4.52
C LYS A 13 -14.46 27.16 4.66
N GLU A 14 -15.71 27.47 5.00
CA GLU A 14 -16.77 26.46 5.12
C GLU A 14 -17.06 25.73 3.80
N LYS A 15 -17.08 26.47 2.69
CA LYS A 15 -17.37 25.90 1.37
C LYS A 15 -16.18 25.11 0.82
N ALA A 16 -14.95 25.58 1.06
CA ALA A 16 -13.72 24.87 0.72
C ALA A 16 -13.59 23.55 1.50
N ASP A 17 -13.84 23.57 2.81
CA ASP A 17 -13.79 22.37 3.65
C ASP A 17 -14.90 21.37 3.29
N HIS A 18 -16.08 21.84 2.87
CA HIS A 18 -17.13 20.95 2.33
C HIS A 18 -16.72 20.31 1.00
N LEU A 19 -16.19 21.09 0.06
CA LEU A 19 -15.82 20.62 -1.28
C LEU A 19 -14.59 19.70 -1.29
N SER A 20 -13.70 19.84 -0.31
CA SER A 20 -12.44 19.10 -0.24
C SER A 20 -12.42 17.96 0.78
N ARG A 21 -13.55 17.68 1.42
CA ARG A 21 -13.69 16.63 2.43
C ARG A 21 -13.35 15.25 1.88
N GLU A 22 -13.86 14.91 0.69
CA GLU A 22 -13.63 13.61 0.06
C GLU A 22 -12.16 13.46 -0.37
N ASP A 23 -11.56 14.52 -0.92
CA ASP A 23 -10.14 14.53 -1.28
C ASP A 23 -9.24 14.35 -0.04
N ALA A 24 -9.60 14.96 1.09
CA ALA A 24 -8.85 14.81 2.33
C ALA A 24 -8.95 13.39 2.89
N ALA A 25 -10.16 12.80 2.90
CA ALA A 25 -10.38 11.43 3.34
C ALA A 25 -9.60 10.42 2.47
N LEU A 26 -9.55 10.65 1.16
CA LEU A 26 -8.81 9.80 0.22
C LEU A 26 -7.29 9.87 0.46
N ILE A 27 -6.77 11.05 0.79
CA ILE A 27 -5.35 11.20 1.16
C ILE A 27 -5.03 10.47 2.46
N GLU A 28 -5.91 10.54 3.46
CA GLU A 28 -5.77 9.80 4.72
C GLU A 28 -5.77 8.29 4.46
N GLU A 29 -6.71 7.77 3.66
CA GLU A 29 -6.77 6.35 3.30
C GLU A 29 -5.49 5.87 2.57
N ILE A 30 -4.97 6.69 1.65
CA ILE A 30 -3.69 6.40 0.97
C ILE A 30 -2.54 6.35 1.99
N ALA A 31 -2.48 7.32 2.90
CA ALA A 31 -1.42 7.39 3.90
C ALA A 31 -1.44 6.18 4.84
N ASP A 32 -2.65 5.76 5.26
CA ASP A 32 -2.85 4.59 6.11
C ASP A 32 -2.40 3.30 5.41
N HIS A 33 -2.79 3.12 4.14
CA HIS A 33 -2.34 1.98 3.35
C HIS A 33 -0.82 1.94 3.15
N ILE A 34 -0.19 3.09 2.85
CA ILE A 34 1.27 3.17 2.71
C ILE A 34 1.96 2.85 4.04
N SER A 35 1.44 3.37 5.15
CA SER A 35 1.95 3.10 6.49
C SER A 35 1.87 1.61 6.82
N ALA A 36 0.71 0.99 6.59
CA ALA A 36 0.51 -0.44 6.80
C ALA A 36 1.45 -1.30 5.94
N ILE A 37 1.63 -0.96 4.66
CA ILE A 37 2.59 -1.65 3.79
C ILE A 37 3.99 -1.58 4.38
N LYS A 38 4.43 -0.39 4.78
CA LYS A 38 5.78 -0.20 5.32
C LYS A 38 6.02 -1.03 6.58
N THR A 39 5.09 -0.98 7.54
CA THR A 39 5.17 -1.78 8.77
C THR A 39 5.23 -3.28 8.47
N ASN A 40 4.33 -3.79 7.62
CA ASN A 40 4.31 -5.21 7.28
C ASN A 40 5.56 -5.65 6.50
N VAL A 41 6.13 -4.79 5.66
CA VAL A 41 7.40 -5.07 4.98
C VAL A 41 8.55 -5.14 5.98
N ASP A 42 8.62 -4.22 6.94
CA ASP A 42 9.65 -4.22 7.98
C ASP A 42 9.55 -5.50 8.84
N ASP A 43 8.34 -5.87 9.27
CA ASP A 43 8.07 -7.08 10.04
C ASP A 43 8.39 -8.36 9.25
N MET A 44 8.01 -8.41 7.96
CA MET A 44 8.34 -9.51 7.06
C MET A 44 9.86 -9.66 6.90
N VAL A 45 10.60 -8.55 6.80
CA VAL A 45 12.07 -8.57 6.71
C VAL A 45 12.68 -9.14 7.98
N ASP A 46 12.13 -8.82 9.16
CA ASP A 46 12.58 -9.36 10.43
C ASP A 46 12.24 -10.85 10.61
N ALA A 47 11.04 -11.28 10.21
CA ALA A 47 10.69 -12.69 10.13
C ALA A 47 11.65 -13.47 9.20
N ARG A 48 11.98 -12.90 8.04
CA ARG A 48 12.95 -13.47 7.11
C ARG A 48 14.35 -13.56 7.72
N LYS A 49 14.80 -12.54 8.47
CA LYS A 49 16.09 -12.59 9.19
C LYS A 49 16.10 -13.71 10.22
N ALA A 50 15.00 -13.93 10.93
CA ALA A 50 14.87 -15.02 11.90
C ALA A 50 14.91 -16.40 11.19
N ALA A 51 14.13 -16.57 10.13
CA ALA A 51 14.11 -17.82 9.35
C ALA A 51 15.48 -18.17 8.74
N ASN A 52 16.25 -17.16 8.31
CA ASN A 52 17.59 -17.38 7.75
C ASN A 52 18.63 -17.87 8.76
N LYS A 53 18.40 -17.67 10.06
CA LYS A 53 19.30 -18.19 11.12
C LYS A 53 19.11 -19.68 11.37
N LEU A 54 18.04 -20.30 10.87
CA LEU A 54 17.82 -21.73 10.98
C LEU A 54 18.84 -22.48 10.11
N GLU A 55 19.50 -23.48 10.70
CA GLU A 55 20.51 -24.29 9.99
C GLU A 55 19.85 -25.43 9.21
N ASP A 56 18.79 -26.02 9.76
CA ASP A 56 18.04 -27.09 9.10
C ASP A 56 17.19 -26.55 7.95
N ALA A 57 17.32 -27.21 6.80
CA ALA A 57 16.64 -26.78 5.57
C ALA A 57 15.12 -26.95 5.65
N ARG A 58 14.63 -27.97 6.37
CA ARG A 58 13.20 -28.23 6.52
C ARG A 58 12.57 -27.21 7.46
N GLU A 59 13.19 -26.94 8.60
CA GLU A 59 12.74 -25.90 9.54
C GLU A 59 12.73 -24.52 8.87
N LYS A 60 13.75 -24.21 8.08
CA LYS A 60 13.80 -22.98 7.28
C LYS A 60 12.64 -22.88 6.30
N ALA A 61 12.35 -23.96 5.55
CA ALA A 61 11.25 -23.97 4.60
C ALA A 61 9.90 -23.73 5.29
N VAL A 62 9.67 -24.39 6.43
CA VAL A 62 8.44 -24.20 7.24
C VAL A 62 8.36 -22.76 7.75
N ALA A 63 9.45 -22.20 8.29
CA ALA A 63 9.48 -20.82 8.76
C ALA A 63 9.17 -19.82 7.63
N TYR A 64 9.73 -20.00 6.43
CA TYR A 64 9.42 -19.15 5.29
C TYR A 64 7.95 -19.23 4.88
N HIS A 65 7.37 -20.44 4.85
CA HIS A 65 5.98 -20.64 4.49
C HIS A 65 5.03 -20.01 5.54
N ASP A 66 5.24 -20.28 6.82
CA ASP A 66 4.28 -19.90 7.86
C ASP A 66 4.47 -18.44 8.31
N THR A 67 5.71 -17.95 8.35
CA THR A 67 6.03 -16.64 8.95
C THR A 67 6.41 -15.57 7.95
N VAL A 68 6.95 -15.90 6.78
CA VAL A 68 7.34 -14.88 5.78
C VAL A 68 6.24 -14.73 4.72
N CYS A 69 5.72 -15.84 4.21
CA CYS A 69 4.70 -15.85 3.17
C CYS A 69 3.39 -15.19 3.63
N SER A 70 3.02 -15.33 4.90
CA SER A 70 1.80 -14.74 5.47
C SER A 70 1.72 -13.21 5.34
N TYR A 71 2.87 -12.51 5.30
CA TYR A 71 2.88 -11.06 5.08
C TYR A 71 2.60 -10.66 3.62
N PHE A 72 2.83 -11.56 2.64
CA PHE A 72 2.62 -11.23 1.23
C PHE A 72 1.15 -10.90 0.96
N ASP A 73 0.22 -11.68 1.53
CA ASP A 73 -1.21 -11.45 1.33
C ASP A 73 -1.66 -10.13 1.95
N ILE A 74 -1.12 -9.77 3.11
CA ILE A 74 -1.43 -8.51 3.81
C ILE A 74 -0.90 -7.32 3.01
N ILE A 75 0.38 -7.37 2.61
CA ILE A 75 1.00 -6.30 1.81
C ILE A 75 0.25 -6.16 0.48
N ARG A 76 -0.05 -7.28 -0.17
CA ARG A 76 -0.79 -7.31 -1.43
C ARG A 76 -2.16 -6.67 -1.30
N TYR A 77 -2.91 -6.98 -0.24
CA TYR A 77 -4.21 -6.36 0.01
C TYR A 77 -4.13 -4.83 0.01
N HIS A 78 -3.15 -4.25 0.71
CA HIS A 78 -2.99 -2.78 0.74
C HIS A 78 -2.53 -2.21 -0.60
N VAL A 79 -1.64 -2.89 -1.31
CA VAL A 79 -1.20 -2.47 -2.65
C VAL A 79 -2.35 -2.50 -3.65
N ASP A 80 -3.15 -3.57 -3.65
CA ASP A 80 -4.32 -3.71 -4.54
C ASP A 80 -5.37 -2.62 -4.26
N LYS A 81 -5.55 -2.21 -2.99
CA LYS A 81 -6.40 -1.07 -2.62
C LYS A 81 -5.84 0.25 -3.14
N LEU A 82 -4.55 0.49 -2.98
CA LEU A 82 -3.90 1.68 -3.54
C LEU A 82 -4.00 1.72 -5.07
N GLU A 83 -3.92 0.59 -5.77
CA GLU A 83 -4.06 0.53 -7.24
C GLU A 83 -5.44 1.00 -7.73
N LEU A 84 -6.49 0.81 -6.92
CA LEU A 84 -7.85 1.28 -7.22
C LEU A 84 -8.03 2.79 -6.99
N ILE A 85 -7.29 3.35 -6.04
CA ILE A 85 -7.41 4.74 -5.60
C ILE A 85 -6.49 5.66 -6.41
N VAL A 86 -5.29 5.19 -6.76
CA VAL A 86 -4.28 5.97 -7.48
C VAL A 86 -4.53 5.90 -9.00
N ASP A 87 -4.55 7.08 -9.63
CA ASP A 87 -4.67 7.22 -11.08
C ASP A 87 -3.55 6.45 -11.81
N ASN A 88 -3.91 5.77 -12.90
CA ASN A 88 -3.01 5.03 -13.79
C ASN A 88 -1.77 5.82 -14.21
N GLN A 89 -1.89 7.13 -14.38
CA GLN A 89 -0.78 7.97 -14.86
C GLN A 89 0.35 8.13 -13.84
N MET A 90 0.08 7.94 -12.55
CA MET A 90 1.07 8.05 -11.47
C MET A 90 1.64 6.69 -11.05
N TRP A 91 1.06 5.59 -11.52
CA TRP A 91 1.47 4.24 -11.17
C TRP A 91 2.55 3.74 -12.13
N THR A 92 3.77 3.59 -11.64
CA THR A 92 4.95 3.30 -12.48
C THR A 92 5.13 1.82 -12.83
N LEU A 93 4.31 0.93 -12.26
CA LEU A 93 4.33 -0.50 -12.53
C LEU A 93 3.17 -0.90 -13.46
N PRO A 94 3.32 -1.88 -14.35
CA PRO A 94 2.21 -2.41 -15.13
C PRO A 94 1.12 -2.93 -14.21
N LYS A 95 -0.15 -2.61 -14.49
CA LYS A 95 -1.27 -3.02 -13.65
C LYS A 95 -1.48 -4.54 -13.72
N TYR A 96 -1.99 -5.14 -12.65
CA TYR A 96 -2.18 -6.61 -12.62
C TYR A 96 -3.07 -7.10 -13.76
N ARG A 97 -4.04 -6.29 -14.19
CA ARG A 97 -4.89 -6.58 -15.35
C ARG A 97 -4.12 -6.56 -16.67
N GLU A 98 -3.15 -5.66 -16.81
CA GLU A 98 -2.31 -5.59 -18.01
C GLU A 98 -1.39 -6.81 -18.09
N LEU A 99 -0.82 -7.24 -16.96
CA LEU A 99 0.01 -8.45 -16.90
C LEU A 99 -0.77 -9.74 -17.19
N LEU A 100 -2.07 -9.81 -16.87
CA LEU A 100 -2.88 -11.01 -17.03
C LEU A 100 -3.60 -11.13 -18.37
N PHE A 101 -3.78 -10.02 -19.11
CA PHE A 101 -4.59 -10.00 -20.34
C PHE A 101 -3.85 -9.45 -21.57
N ILE A 102 -2.59 -9.00 -21.44
CA ILE A 102 -1.71 -8.72 -22.58
C ILE A 102 -0.85 -9.96 -22.83
N SER A 103 -1.42 -10.94 -23.53
CA SER A 103 -0.69 -12.02 -24.20
C SER A 103 -1.10 -12.07 -25.66
#